data_AF-A0A085YYV4-F1
#
_entry.id   AF-A0A085YYV4-F1
#
_cell.length_a   1.000
_cell.length_b   1.000
_cell.length_c   1.000
_cell.angle_alpha   90.00
_cell.angle_beta   90.00
_cell.angle_gamma   90.00
#
_symmetry.space_group_name_H-M   'P 1'
#
loop_
_entity.id
_entity.type
_entity.pdbx_description
1 polymer ?
#
loop_
_entity_poly.entity_id
_entity_poly.type
_entity_poly.pdbx_seq_one_letter_code
_entity_poly.pdbx_strand_id
1 'polypeptide(L)'
;MILKKEINTQPFKNDTHTLLDSLIGFHKIYKNGQIMEDSTPFNNTGFIDEKQSSVGNTDNDDTNLLVLFMSHKNKGIRMKITYVDATHIKITEVKNQEGARFIFPGQEPTDWSIDIPQDIILTKQ
;
A
#
# COMPACT_ATOMS: atom_id res chain seq x y z
N MET A 1 2.53 5.19 8.75
CA MET A 1 2.22 3.88 8.14
C MET A 1 2.81 2.80 9.02
N ILE A 2 2.13 1.66 9.14
CA ILE A 2 2.60 0.47 9.85
C ILE A 2 2.70 -0.64 8.82
N LEU A 3 3.88 -1.27 8.71
CA LEU A 3 4.11 -2.41 7.81
C LEU A 3 4.37 -3.67 8.66
N LYS A 4 3.77 -4.79 8.28
CA LYS A 4 3.94 -6.10 8.92
C LYS A 4 4.33 -7.12 7.88
N LYS A 5 5.31 -7.96 8.22
CA LYS A 5 5.67 -9.12 7.40
C LYS A 5 4.67 -10.25 7.67
N GLU A 6 4.11 -10.79 6.60
CA GLU A 6 3.30 -12.00 6.58
C GLU A 6 4.04 -13.05 5.72
N ILE A 7 4.05 -14.30 6.19
CA ILE A 7 4.80 -15.40 5.58
C ILE A 7 3.80 -16.41 5.01
N ASN A 8 4.10 -16.95 3.83
CA ASN A 8 3.25 -17.95 3.16
C ASN A 8 1.78 -17.48 2.98
N THR A 9 1.59 -16.22 2.60
CA THR A 9 0.27 -15.70 2.25
C THR A 9 -0.23 -16.34 0.97
N GLN A 10 -1.54 -16.62 0.91
CA GLN A 10 -2.20 -17.15 -0.28
C GLN A 10 -3.07 -16.04 -0.90
N PRO A 11 -2.54 -15.23 -1.83
CA PRO A 11 -3.24 -14.08 -2.38
C PRO A 11 -4.38 -14.46 -3.33
N PHE A 12 -4.33 -15.65 -3.91
CA PHE A 12 -5.29 -16.10 -4.92
C PHE A 12 -6.18 -17.20 -4.33
N LYS A 13 -7.46 -16.89 -4.14
CA LYS A 13 -8.46 -17.84 -3.58
C LYS A 13 -8.53 -19.16 -4.34
N ASN A 14 -8.26 -19.14 -5.65
CA ASN A 14 -8.37 -20.29 -6.54
C ASN A 14 -7.03 -21.01 -6.78
N ASP A 15 -5.91 -20.50 -6.25
CA ASP A 15 -4.60 -21.13 -6.38
C ASP A 15 -3.99 -21.34 -4.99
N THR A 16 -4.04 -22.58 -4.53
CA THR A 16 -3.50 -23.02 -3.22
C THR A 16 -2.02 -23.37 -3.25
N HIS A 17 -1.38 -23.32 -4.42
CA HIS A 17 0.03 -23.69 -4.56
C HIS A 17 0.93 -22.45 -4.55
N THR A 18 0.39 -21.28 -4.87
CA THR A 18 1.12 -20.02 -4.78
C THR A 18 1.08 -19.47 -3.35
N LEU A 19 2.22 -19.58 -2.67
CA LEU A 19 2.47 -18.98 -1.36
C LEU A 19 3.52 -17.89 -1.50
N LEU A 20 3.26 -16.71 -0.94
CA LEU A 20 4.15 -15.56 -1.01
C LEU A 20 4.46 -15.02 0.38
N ASP A 21 5.72 -14.67 0.62
CA ASP A 21 6.06 -13.71 1.66
C ASP A 21 5.64 -12.32 1.20
N SER A 22 4.79 -11.66 1.98
CA SER A 22 4.25 -10.34 1.65
C SER A 22 4.36 -9.39 2.82
N LEU A 23 4.46 -8.10 2.51
CA LEU A 23 4.31 -7.03 3.48
C LEU A 23 2.88 -6.51 3.40
N ILE A 24 2.13 -6.61 4.49
CA ILE A 24 0.83 -5.93 4.61
C ILE A 24 1.02 -4.60 5.33
N GLY A 25 0.22 -3.60 4.97
CA GLY A 25 0.35 -2.26 5.54
C GLY A 25 -0.96 -1.60 5.94
N PHE A 26 -0.88 -0.82 7.00
CA PHE A 26 -1.95 -0.01 7.57
C PHE A 26 -1.51 1.44 7.58
N HIS A 27 -2.28 2.30 6.93
CA HIS A 27 -1.99 3.72 6.82
C HIS A 27 -2.95 4.57 7.63
N LYS A 28 -2.46 5.75 7.99
CA LYS A 28 -3.23 6.87 8.49
C LYS A 28 -2.75 8.10 7.77
N ILE A 29 -3.66 8.82 7.11
CA ILE A 29 -3.36 10.02 6.34
C ILE A 29 -4.03 11.20 7.01
N TYR A 30 -3.24 12.25 7.22
CA TYR A 30 -3.70 13.53 7.76
C TYR A 30 -3.65 14.58 6.67
N LYS A 31 -4.68 15.43 6.60
CA LYS A 31 -4.72 16.64 5.77
C LYS A 31 -5.25 17.78 6.62
N ASN A 32 -4.46 18.85 6.75
CA ASN A 32 -4.83 20.03 7.55
C ASN A 32 -5.26 19.68 9.00
N GLY A 33 -4.57 18.73 9.64
CA GLY A 33 -4.88 18.29 11.00
C GLY A 33 -6.09 17.35 11.14
N GLN A 34 -6.82 17.08 10.05
CA GLN A 34 -7.92 16.12 10.03
C GLN A 34 -7.48 14.76 9.47
N ILE A 35 -8.07 13.69 9.99
CA ILE A 35 -7.86 12.33 9.49
C ILE A 35 -8.69 12.16 8.21
N MET A 36 -8.02 11.89 7.10
CA MET A 36 -8.67 11.62 5.81
C MET A 36 -8.98 10.14 5.62
N GLU A 37 -8.01 9.28 5.98
CA GLU A 37 -8.08 7.83 5.85
C GLU A 37 -7.36 7.22 7.06
N ASP A 38 -7.96 6.22 7.72
CA ASP A 38 -7.35 5.52 8.86
C ASP A 38 -7.71 4.03 8.85
N SER A 39 -6.71 3.21 8.61
CA SER A 39 -6.77 1.74 8.70
C SER A 39 -5.94 1.20 9.87
N THR A 40 -5.28 2.07 10.64
CA THR A 40 -4.44 1.65 11.77
C THR A 40 -5.17 0.90 12.89
N PRO A 41 -6.49 1.10 13.14
CA PRO A 41 -7.22 0.25 14.08
C PRO A 41 -7.24 -1.24 13.74
N PHE A 42 -6.95 -1.61 12.48
CA PHE A 42 -6.89 -3.00 12.03
C PHE A 42 -5.46 -3.57 12.04
N ASN A 43 -4.46 -2.87 12.60
CA ASN A 43 -3.06 -3.31 12.55
C ASN A 43 -2.79 -4.67 13.23
N ASN A 44 -3.72 -5.15 14.06
CA ASN A 44 -3.68 -6.45 14.71
C ASN A 44 -4.13 -7.60 13.80
N THR A 45 -4.73 -7.33 12.64
CA THR A 45 -5.18 -8.36 11.68
C THR A 45 -4.01 -8.88 10.82
N GLY A 46 -4.23 -10.03 10.18
CA GLY A 46 -3.31 -10.63 9.20
C GLY A 46 -3.82 -10.48 7.77
N PHE A 47 -3.11 -11.11 6.82
CA PHE A 47 -3.46 -11.06 5.39
C PHE A 47 -4.84 -11.64 5.08
N ILE A 48 -5.22 -12.74 5.75
CA ILE A 48 -6.48 -13.47 5.52
C ILE A 48 -7.73 -12.67 5.91
N ASP A 49 -7.58 -11.68 6.79
CA ASP A 49 -8.69 -10.85 7.27
C ASP A 49 -9.13 -9.80 6.23
N GLU A 50 -8.31 -9.57 5.18
CA GLU A 50 -8.57 -8.60 4.11
C GLU A 50 -8.84 -7.17 4.63
N LYS A 51 -8.28 -6.81 5.79
CA LYS A 51 -8.40 -5.46 6.41
C LYS A 51 -7.19 -4.55 6.16
N GLN A 52 -6.14 -5.09 5.57
CA GLN A 52 -4.96 -4.33 5.17
C GLN A 52 -5.32 -3.25 4.14
N SER A 53 -4.68 -2.10 4.25
CA SER A 53 -4.85 -1.01 3.30
C SER A 53 -3.85 -1.05 2.14
N SER A 54 -2.82 -1.88 2.29
CA SER A 54 -1.78 -2.04 1.30
C SER A 54 -1.12 -3.42 1.39
N VAL A 55 -0.63 -3.90 0.25
CA VAL A 55 0.15 -5.13 0.11
C VAL A 55 1.38 -4.80 -0.73
N GLY A 56 2.55 -5.24 -0.29
CA GLY A 56 3.80 -4.99 -0.98
C GLY A 56 4.69 -6.20 -1.01
N ASN A 57 5.49 -6.28 -2.07
CA ASN A 57 6.50 -7.32 -2.27
C ASN A 57 7.80 -6.64 -2.73
N THR A 58 8.93 -7.30 -2.47
CA THR A 58 10.21 -6.89 -3.04
C THR A 58 10.19 -7.06 -4.55
N ASP A 59 10.85 -6.15 -5.26
CA ASP A 59 11.09 -6.34 -6.69
C ASP A 59 12.27 -7.31 -6.87
N ASN A 60 12.12 -8.31 -7.74
CA ASN A 60 13.15 -9.36 -7.92
C ASN A 60 14.46 -8.79 -8.48
N ASP A 61 14.37 -7.67 -9.20
CA ASP A 61 15.52 -7.02 -9.85
C ASP A 61 16.19 -5.97 -8.95
N ASP A 62 15.59 -5.62 -7.79
CA ASP A 62 16.16 -4.65 -6.84
C ASP A 62 15.78 -4.99 -5.39
N THR A 63 16.72 -5.58 -4.65
CA THR A 63 16.53 -5.99 -3.26
C THR A 63 16.28 -4.83 -2.30
N ASN A 64 16.61 -3.59 -2.71
CA ASN A 64 16.37 -2.39 -1.91
C ASN A 64 15.04 -1.71 -2.27
N LEU A 65 14.29 -2.25 -3.23
CA LEU A 65 13.03 -1.72 -3.69
C LEU A 65 11.85 -2.57 -3.18
N LEU A 66 11.00 -1.92 -2.40
CA LEU A 66 9.68 -2.41 -2.05
C LEU A 66 8.64 -1.75 -2.95
N VAL A 67 7.86 -2.56 -3.66
CA VAL A 67 6.69 -2.11 -4.41
C VAL A 67 5.45 -2.38 -3.57
N LEU A 68 4.72 -1.31 -3.24
CA LEU A 68 3.52 -1.36 -2.41
C LEU A 68 2.30 -0.96 -3.26
N PHE A 69 1.25 -1.77 -3.23
CA PHE A 69 -0.06 -1.44 -3.77
C PHE A 69 -0.97 -1.00 -2.63
N MET A 70 -1.63 0.14 -2.78
CA MET A 70 -2.47 0.74 -1.74
C MET A 70 -3.79 1.23 -2.35
N SER A 71 -4.86 1.17 -1.56
CA SER A 71 -6.11 1.86 -1.87
C SER A 71 -6.07 3.30 -1.34
N HIS A 72 -6.42 4.27 -2.19
CA HIS A 72 -6.51 5.69 -1.83
C HIS A 72 -7.68 6.34 -2.59
N LYS A 73 -8.61 7.01 -1.91
CA LYS A 73 -9.82 7.63 -2.54
C LYS A 73 -10.55 6.70 -3.51
N ASN A 74 -10.75 5.43 -3.14
CA ASN A 74 -11.40 4.40 -3.96
C ASN A 74 -10.68 4.07 -5.29
N LYS A 75 -9.39 4.35 -5.42
CA LYS A 75 -8.54 3.89 -6.53
C LYS A 75 -7.28 3.19 -6.01
N GLY A 76 -6.75 2.29 -6.82
CA GLY A 76 -5.46 1.67 -6.58
C GLY A 76 -4.32 2.61 -6.95
N ILE A 77 -3.34 2.70 -6.08
CA ILE A 77 -2.08 3.39 -6.33
C ILE A 77 -0.91 2.43 -6.15
N ARG A 78 0.16 2.65 -6.91
CA ARG A 78 1.44 1.98 -6.78
C ARG A 78 2.43 2.94 -6.13
N MET A 79 3.12 2.47 -5.11
CA MET A 79 4.17 3.20 -4.40
C MET A 79 5.48 2.43 -4.48
N LYS A 80 6.58 3.14 -4.67
CA LYS A 80 7.94 2.60 -4.55
C LYS A 80 8.58 3.14 -3.28
N ILE A 81 9.13 2.23 -2.49
CA ILE A 81 9.84 2.53 -1.26
C ILE A 81 11.24 1.96 -1.39
N THR A 82 12.25 2.82 -1.27
CA THR A 82 13.65 2.43 -1.32
C THR A 82 14.24 2.42 0.09
N TYR A 83 14.99 1.37 0.41
CA TYR A 83 15.80 1.32 1.63
C TYR A 83 16.92 2.37 1.57
N VAL A 84 17.10 3.14 2.64
CA VAL A 84 18.19 4.13 2.76
C VAL A 84 19.22 3.64 3.77
N ASP A 85 18.77 3.36 5.00
CA ASP A 85 19.60 2.78 6.06
C ASP A 85 18.72 2.09 7.13
N ALA A 86 19.33 1.61 8.21
CA ALA A 86 18.68 0.84 9.27
C ALA A 86 17.47 1.55 9.94
N THR A 87 17.40 2.87 9.81
CA THR A 87 16.36 3.74 10.41
C THR A 87 15.54 4.50 9.38
N HIS A 88 15.91 4.48 8.10
CA HIS A 88 15.29 5.30 7.07
C HIS A 88 14.85 4.49 5.85
N ILE A 89 13.64 4.79 5.38
CA ILE A 89 13.13 4.38 4.07
C ILE A 89 12.65 5.61 3.32
N LYS A 90 12.68 5.58 1.99
CA LYS A 90 12.27 6.70 1.14
C LYS A 90 11.13 6.31 0.22
N ILE A 91 10.03 7.04 0.24
CA ILE A 91 9.00 6.93 -0.80
C ILE A 91 9.53 7.68 -2.03
N THR A 92 9.92 6.94 -3.06
CA THR A 92 10.53 7.49 -4.27
C THR A 92 9.53 7.75 -5.37
N GLU A 93 8.38 7.06 -5.34
CA GLU A 93 7.34 7.20 -6.36
C GLU A 93 5.97 6.88 -5.77
N VAL A 94 4.96 7.67 -6.15
CA VAL A 94 3.54 7.37 -5.93
C VAL A 94 2.78 7.66 -7.21
N LYS A 95 2.15 6.64 -7.81
CA LYS A 95 1.47 6.75 -9.10
C LYS A 95 0.11 6.07 -9.08
N ASN A 96 -0.81 6.59 -9.90
CA ASN A 96 -2.07 5.92 -10.19
C ASN A 96 -1.82 4.65 -10.99
N GLN A 97 -2.64 3.63 -10.76
CA GLN A 97 -2.76 2.51 -11.69
C GLN A 97 -3.88 2.82 -12.68
N GLU A 98 -3.54 3.53 -13.75
CA GLU A 98 -4.49 3.85 -14.81
C GLU A 98 -5.09 2.57 -15.42
N GLY A 99 -6.39 2.63 -15.79
CA GLY A 99 -7.12 1.52 -16.41
C GLY A 99 -7.76 0.51 -15.45
N ALA A 100 -7.54 0.61 -14.14
CA ALA A 100 -8.03 -0.38 -13.17
C ALA A 100 -9.44 -0.13 -12.60
N ARG A 101 -10.16 0.92 -13.03
CA ARG A 101 -11.46 1.28 -12.44
C ARG A 101 -12.58 1.40 -13.47
N PHE A 102 -13.63 0.60 -13.27
CA PHE A 102 -14.89 0.70 -13.98
C PHE A 102 -15.78 1.75 -13.28
N ILE A 103 -16.36 2.67 -14.05
CA ILE A 103 -17.31 3.68 -13.56
C ILE A 103 -18.70 3.29 -14.09
N PHE A 104 -19.63 3.01 -13.19
CA PHE A 104 -21.02 2.70 -13.56
C PHE A 104 -21.79 3.98 -13.95
N PRO A 105 -22.82 3.89 -14.80
CA PRO A 105 -23.70 5.03 -15.09
C PRO A 105 -24.25 5.65 -13.80
N GLY A 106 -24.11 6.97 -13.66
CA GLY A 106 -24.57 7.72 -12.48
C GLY A 106 -23.56 7.80 -11.33
N GLN A 107 -22.37 7.20 -11.45
CA GLN A 107 -21.28 7.43 -10.50
C GLN A 107 -20.48 8.67 -10.86
N GLU A 108 -20.04 9.40 -9.84
CA GLU A 108 -19.10 10.51 -10.00
C GLU A 108 -17.79 10.03 -10.65
N PRO A 109 -17.13 10.89 -11.43
CA PRO A 109 -15.82 10.60 -11.98
C PRO A 109 -14.82 10.20 -10.88
N THR A 110 -13.89 9.31 -11.23
CA THR A 110 -12.80 8.97 -10.31
C THR A 110 -11.93 10.20 -10.07
N ASP A 111 -11.77 10.59 -8.79
CA ASP A 111 -10.76 11.56 -8.40
C ASP A 111 -9.37 10.94 -8.59
N TRP A 112 -8.64 11.40 -9.60
CA TRP A 112 -7.28 10.93 -9.93
C TRP A 112 -6.17 11.63 -9.14
N SER A 113 -6.50 12.60 -8.28
CA SER A 113 -5.50 13.28 -7.44
C SER A 113 -4.90 12.31 -6.40
N ILE A 114 -3.62 12.48 -6.12
CA ILE A 114 -2.89 11.70 -5.10
C ILE A 114 -2.49 12.69 -4.00
N ASP A 115 -3.03 12.50 -2.80
CA ASP A 115 -2.72 13.36 -1.65
C ASP A 115 -1.58 12.78 -0.79
N ILE A 116 -1.01 11.65 -1.22
CA ILE A 116 0.12 11.01 -0.56
C ILE A 116 1.43 11.65 -1.06
N PRO A 117 2.27 12.16 -0.15
CA PRO A 117 3.52 12.80 -0.53
C PRO A 117 4.50 11.79 -1.16
N GLN A 118 5.24 12.27 -2.16
CA GLN A 118 6.37 11.59 -2.78
C GLN A 118 7.68 12.28 -2.40
N ASP A 119 8.81 11.60 -2.60
CA ASP A 119 10.15 12.08 -2.28
C ASP A 119 10.35 12.39 -0.78
N ILE A 120 9.67 11.63 0.08
CA ILE A 120 9.77 11.77 1.54
C ILE A 120 10.57 10.63 2.17
N ILE A 121 11.38 10.98 3.18
CA ILE A 121 12.08 10.02 4.03
C ILE A 121 11.21 9.75 5.25
N LEU A 122 10.92 8.48 5.49
CA LEU A 122 10.25 8.00 6.70
C LEU A 122 11.30 7.44 7.65
N THR A 123 11.22 7.84 8.91
CA THR A 123 12.06 7.32 9.99
C THR A 123 11.32 6.22 10.73
N LYS A 124 12.02 5.13 11.03
CA LYS A 124 11.54 4.04 11.89
C LYS A 124 11.28 4.57 13.30
N GLN A 125 10.09 4.31 13.83
CA GLN A 125 9.74 4.57 15.23
C GLN A 125 10.09 3.39 16.13
#